data_AF-A0A5B6YWQ2-F1
#
_entry.id   AF-A0A5B6YWQ2-F1
#
_cell.length_a   1.000
_cell.length_b   1.000
_cell.length_c   1.000
_cell.angle_alpha   90.00
_cell.angle_beta   90.00
_cell.angle_gamma   90.00
#
_symmetry.space_group_name_H-M   'P 1'
#
loop_
_entity.id
_entity.type
_entity.pdbx_description
1 polymer ?
#
loop_
_entity_poly.entity_id
_entity_poly.type
_entity_poly.pdbx_seq_one_letter_code
_entity_poly.pdbx_strand_id
1 'polypeptide(L)'
;LRGAATKMVAAWLARSEPPLGEEVVRYMLDADSHTWSMRKSKANWFRIVAMLSWAVGLAKWLDDIRRWRNPVTTMLVHVLYLVLVWYPDLIVPTGFLYVFFIGLWYSRFKPKIPAGMDIRLSQAQMVDPDELDEEFDTIPSSKPPEIIRIRYDRLRTLAARVQTVLGDFATQGERVQALVSWRDPRATKLFIGVCLAITIVLFVVPSKMVAVALGFYFLRHPMFRNPMPPASLNLFRRLPSLSDRLM
;
A
#
# COMPACT_ATOMS: atom_id res chain seq x y z
N LEU A 1 -32.42 7.65 16.97
CA LEU A 1 -33.25 6.83 16.06
C LEU A 1 -32.71 5.40 15.89
N ARG A 2 -31.46 5.19 15.45
CA ARG A 2 -30.86 3.83 15.32
C ARG A 2 -30.89 3.00 16.62
N GLY A 3 -30.54 3.58 17.77
CA GLY A 3 -30.54 2.87 19.06
C GLY A 3 -31.92 2.44 19.60
N ALA A 4 -33.00 3.09 19.16
CA ALA A 4 -34.36 2.66 19.51
C ALA A 4 -34.81 1.49 18.64
N ALA A 5 -34.45 1.52 17.35
CA ALA A 5 -34.69 0.42 16.42
C ALA A 5 -33.92 -0.85 16.83
N THR A 6 -32.66 -0.74 17.26
CA THR A 6 -31.88 -1.91 17.71
C THR A 6 -32.47 -2.56 18.95
N LYS A 7 -32.93 -1.78 19.94
CA LYS A 7 -33.63 -2.31 21.13
C LYS A 7 -34.93 -3.02 20.76
N MET A 8 -35.68 -2.48 19.81
CA MET A 8 -36.93 -3.08 19.35
C MET A 8 -36.70 -4.41 18.62
N VAL A 9 -35.67 -4.48 17.76
CA VAL A 9 -35.27 -5.70 17.06
C VAL A 9 -34.70 -6.74 18.04
N ALA A 10 -33.91 -6.32 19.03
CA ALA A 10 -33.41 -7.21 20.09
C ALA A 10 -34.54 -7.81 20.92
N ALA A 11 -35.53 -7.01 21.32
CA ALA A 11 -36.70 -7.50 22.04
C ALA A 11 -37.56 -8.47 21.20
N TRP A 12 -37.53 -8.33 19.87
CA TRP A 12 -38.25 -9.22 18.95
C TRP A 12 -37.50 -10.55 18.75
N LEU A 13 -36.19 -10.51 18.50
CA LEU A 13 -35.33 -11.67 18.31
C LEU A 13 -35.03 -12.45 19.62
N ALA A 14 -35.22 -11.83 20.79
CA ALA A 14 -35.21 -12.54 22.06
C ALA A 14 -36.38 -13.53 22.20
N ARG A 15 -37.45 -13.38 21.40
CA ARG A 15 -38.65 -14.23 21.40
C ARG A 15 -38.70 -15.21 20.23
N SER A 16 -37.74 -15.20 19.31
CA SER A 16 -37.67 -16.16 18.21
C SER A 16 -37.09 -17.50 18.68
N GLU A 17 -37.31 -18.58 17.93
CA GLU A 17 -36.69 -19.89 18.16
C GLU A 17 -35.58 -20.12 17.13
N PRO A 18 -34.29 -20.18 17.50
CA PRO A 18 -33.72 -20.05 18.86
C PRO A 18 -33.67 -18.59 19.36
N PRO A 19 -33.77 -18.37 20.69
CA PRO A 19 -33.74 -17.02 21.27
C PRO A 19 -32.35 -16.43 21.14
N LEU A 20 -32.25 -15.27 20.47
CA LEU A 20 -31.00 -14.53 20.33
C LEU A 20 -30.93 -13.48 21.44
N GLY A 21 -29.88 -13.56 22.26
CA GLY A 21 -29.63 -12.57 23.31
C GLY A 21 -29.47 -11.15 22.73
N GLU A 22 -29.84 -10.14 23.51
CA GLU A 22 -29.71 -8.73 23.10
C GLU A 22 -28.28 -8.37 22.67
N GLU A 23 -27.28 -9.00 23.28
CA GLU A 23 -25.86 -8.90 22.92
C GLU A 23 -25.59 -9.36 21.48
N VAL A 24 -26.14 -10.52 21.10
CA VAL A 24 -25.99 -11.08 19.75
C VAL A 24 -26.67 -10.19 18.71
N VAL A 25 -27.85 -9.65 19.05
CA VAL A 25 -28.60 -8.77 18.15
C VAL A 25 -27.90 -7.42 17.98
N ARG A 26 -27.35 -6.85 19.06
CA ARG A 26 -26.54 -5.61 18.99
C ARG A 26 -25.26 -5.82 18.19
N TYR A 27 -24.62 -6.97 18.34
CA TYR A 27 -23.45 -7.36 17.53
C TYR A 27 -23.80 -7.55 16.05
N MET A 28 -24.92 -8.21 15.72
CA MET A 28 -25.39 -8.40 14.34
C MET A 28 -25.85 -7.10 13.66
N LEU A 29 -26.37 -6.14 14.44
CA LEU A 29 -26.84 -4.84 13.95
C LEU A 29 -25.74 -3.77 13.92
N ASP A 30 -24.48 -4.15 14.16
CA ASP A 30 -23.30 -3.27 14.09
C ASP A 30 -23.44 -2.00 14.95
N ALA A 31 -24.11 -2.11 16.11
CA ALA A 31 -24.36 -0.98 17.00
C ALA A 31 -23.07 -0.41 17.61
N ASP A 32 -22.00 -1.21 17.64
CA ASP A 32 -20.65 -0.88 18.10
C ASP A 32 -19.67 -0.66 16.93
N SER A 33 -20.15 -0.19 15.77
CA SER A 33 -19.29 0.15 14.62
C SER A 33 -18.22 1.21 14.96
N HIS A 34 -18.44 2.01 16.01
CA HIS A 34 -17.55 3.08 16.45
C HIS A 34 -16.57 2.69 17.57
N THR A 35 -16.67 1.49 18.14
CA THR A 35 -15.70 1.04 19.16
C THR A 35 -14.45 0.50 18.48
N TRP A 36 -13.30 0.96 18.95
CA TRP A 36 -12.00 0.51 18.48
C TRP A 36 -11.75 -0.93 18.95
N SER A 37 -11.29 -1.80 18.04
CA SER A 37 -10.92 -3.19 18.35
C SER A 37 -9.65 -3.57 17.60
N MET A 38 -8.74 -4.27 18.28
CA MET A 38 -7.49 -4.78 17.71
C MET A 38 -7.75 -5.69 16.50
N ARG A 39 -8.80 -6.51 16.55
CA ARG A 39 -9.22 -7.42 15.48
C ARG A 39 -9.66 -6.66 14.23
N LYS A 40 -10.51 -5.62 14.39
CA LYS A 40 -10.93 -4.74 13.29
C LYS A 40 -9.73 -4.02 12.66
N SER A 41 -8.80 -3.52 13.48
CA SER A 41 -7.56 -2.88 13.02
C SER A 41 -6.66 -3.83 12.23
N LYS A 42 -6.41 -5.05 12.73
CA LYS A 42 -5.67 -6.11 12.02
C LYS A 42 -6.34 -6.47 10.70
N ALA A 43 -7.65 -6.70 10.70
CA ALA A 43 -8.39 -7.03 9.48
C ALA A 43 -8.29 -5.91 8.43
N ASN A 44 -8.43 -4.65 8.85
CA ASN A 44 -8.27 -3.52 7.95
C ASN A 44 -6.81 -3.38 7.43
N TRP A 45 -5.82 -3.64 8.29
CA TRP A 45 -4.42 -3.69 7.89
C TRP A 45 -4.14 -4.80 6.86
N PHE A 46 -4.64 -6.01 7.09
CA PHE A 46 -4.50 -7.11 6.13
C PHE A 46 -5.20 -6.82 4.81
N ARG A 47 -6.35 -6.11 4.82
CA ARG A 47 -6.99 -5.63 3.60
C ARG A 47 -6.08 -4.66 2.85
N ILE A 48 -5.47 -3.69 3.53
CA ILE A 48 -4.50 -2.76 2.92
C ILE A 48 -3.31 -3.53 2.35
N VAL A 49 -2.72 -4.47 3.11
CA VAL A 49 -1.60 -5.30 2.63
C VAL A 49 -2.00 -6.18 1.46
N ALA A 50 -3.20 -6.77 1.47
CA ALA A 50 -3.73 -7.54 0.34
C ALA A 50 -3.94 -6.66 -0.89
N MET A 51 -4.47 -5.44 -0.71
CA MET A 51 -4.56 -4.42 -1.77
C MET A 51 -3.19 -3.92 -2.23
N LEU A 52 -2.13 -4.03 -1.43
CA LEU A 52 -0.76 -3.69 -1.85
C LEU A 52 0.00 -4.91 -2.39
N SER A 53 -0.51 -6.13 -2.20
CA SER A 53 0.17 -7.36 -2.60
C SER A 53 0.37 -7.45 -4.11
N TRP A 54 -0.59 -6.98 -4.90
CA TRP A 54 -0.45 -6.89 -6.36
C TRP A 54 0.63 -5.89 -6.76
N ALA A 55 0.75 -4.76 -6.04
CA ALA A 55 1.78 -3.75 -6.31
C ALA A 55 3.18 -4.27 -5.94
N VAL A 56 3.31 -5.00 -4.83
CA VAL A 56 4.56 -5.70 -4.45
C VAL A 56 4.88 -6.80 -5.46
N GLY A 57 3.88 -7.55 -5.94
CA GLY A 57 4.04 -8.54 -7.00
C GLY A 57 4.52 -7.92 -8.31
N LEU A 58 3.95 -6.79 -8.72
CA LEU A 58 4.36 -6.02 -9.89
C LEU A 58 5.79 -5.49 -9.74
N ALA A 59 6.14 -4.96 -8.56
CA ALA A 59 7.49 -4.48 -8.28
C ALA A 59 8.53 -5.61 -8.36
N LYS A 60 8.21 -6.80 -7.83
CA LYS A 60 9.06 -7.99 -7.94
C LYS A 60 9.20 -8.45 -9.40
N TRP A 61 8.09 -8.50 -10.14
CA TRP A 61 8.10 -8.87 -11.56
C TRP A 61 8.94 -7.90 -12.40
N LEU A 62 8.80 -6.59 -12.15
CA LEU A 62 9.66 -5.58 -12.76
C LEU A 62 11.13 -5.77 -12.38
N ASP A 63 11.43 -6.11 -11.12
CA ASP A 63 12.80 -6.39 -10.70
C ASP A 63 13.36 -7.65 -11.37
N ASP A 64 12.56 -8.71 -11.53
CA ASP A 64 12.94 -9.92 -12.27
C ASP A 64 13.23 -9.61 -13.75
N ILE A 65 12.45 -8.72 -14.38
CA ILE A 65 12.73 -8.22 -15.74
C ILE A 65 14.05 -7.46 -15.77
N ARG A 66 14.28 -6.55 -14.82
CA ARG A 66 15.51 -5.76 -14.75
C ARG A 66 16.75 -6.59 -14.45
N ARG A 67 16.60 -7.71 -13.74
CA ARG A 67 17.67 -8.67 -13.46
C ARG A 67 17.88 -9.65 -14.62
N TRP A 68 17.10 -9.56 -15.69
CA TRP A 68 17.19 -10.45 -16.85
C TRP A 68 17.02 -11.93 -16.48
N ARG A 69 16.17 -12.21 -15.48
CA ARG A 69 15.99 -13.58 -14.94
C ARG A 69 15.45 -14.55 -15.98
N ASN A 70 14.56 -14.07 -16.85
CA ASN A 70 14.10 -14.80 -18.03
C ASN A 70 14.33 -13.94 -19.29
N PRO A 71 15.41 -14.21 -20.06
CA PRO A 71 15.85 -13.35 -21.16
C PRO A 71 14.81 -13.25 -22.28
N VAL A 72 13.99 -14.28 -22.46
CA VAL A 72 12.92 -14.28 -23.47
C VAL A 72 11.82 -13.29 -23.09
N THR A 73 11.35 -13.34 -21.85
CA THR A 73 10.31 -12.41 -21.37
C THR A 73 10.82 -10.96 -21.35
N THR A 74 12.09 -10.74 -20.99
CA THR A 74 12.66 -9.39 -21.03
C THR A 74 12.77 -8.90 -22.45
N MET A 75 13.25 -9.71 -23.40
CA MET A 75 13.30 -9.32 -24.81
C MET A 75 11.91 -8.97 -25.34
N LEU A 76 10.89 -9.77 -25.03
CA LEU A 76 9.52 -9.49 -25.43
C LEU A 76 9.01 -8.15 -24.85
N VAL A 77 9.33 -7.85 -23.58
CA VAL A 77 9.00 -6.55 -22.97
C VAL A 77 9.74 -5.41 -23.65
N HIS A 78 11.02 -5.58 -24.04
CA HIS A 78 11.76 -4.55 -24.77
C HIS A 78 11.19 -4.30 -26.16
N VAL A 79 10.82 -5.36 -26.90
CA VAL A 79 10.19 -5.25 -28.22
C VAL A 79 8.81 -4.58 -28.09
N LEU A 80 7.99 -5.00 -27.13
CA LEU A 80 6.69 -4.37 -26.87
C LEU A 80 6.85 -2.88 -26.52
N TYR A 81 7.82 -2.55 -25.67
CA TYR A 81 8.14 -1.18 -25.30
C TYR A 81 8.56 -0.33 -26.52
N LEU A 82 9.45 -0.85 -27.36
CA LEU A 82 9.85 -0.20 -28.61
C LEU A 82 8.64 0.09 -29.51
N VAL A 83 7.76 -0.90 -29.72
CA VAL A 83 6.56 -0.74 -30.54
C VAL A 83 5.66 0.36 -29.98
N LEU A 84 5.43 0.38 -28.67
CA LEU A 84 4.63 1.41 -27.98
C LEU A 84 5.23 2.81 -28.11
N VAL A 85 6.56 2.94 -28.05
CA VAL A 85 7.24 4.23 -28.21
C VAL A 85 7.18 4.74 -29.65
N TRP A 86 7.26 3.85 -30.64
CA TRP A 86 7.14 4.22 -32.05
C TRP A 86 5.70 4.59 -32.43
N TYR A 87 4.71 3.88 -31.86
CA TYR A 87 3.28 4.06 -32.10
C TYR A 87 2.52 4.35 -30.79
N PRO A 88 2.56 5.60 -30.29
CA PRO A 88 1.91 5.96 -29.03
C PRO A 88 0.39 5.79 -29.07
N ASP A 89 -0.23 5.83 -30.24
CA ASP A 89 -1.67 5.59 -30.42
C ASP A 89 -2.07 4.16 -30.01
N LEU A 90 -1.12 3.20 -30.00
CA LEU A 90 -1.36 1.83 -29.56
C LEU A 90 -1.33 1.66 -28.03
N ILE A 91 -0.91 2.67 -27.26
CA ILE A 91 -0.85 2.60 -25.79
C ILE A 91 -2.24 2.34 -25.20
N VAL A 92 -3.23 3.08 -25.66
CA VAL A 92 -4.60 2.96 -25.14
C VAL A 92 -5.22 1.60 -25.50
N PRO A 93 -5.22 1.14 -26.77
CA PRO A 93 -5.71 -0.19 -27.15
C PRO A 93 -5.02 -1.34 -26.42
N THR A 94 -3.69 -1.32 -26.31
CA THR A 94 -2.94 -2.38 -25.62
C THR A 94 -3.25 -2.42 -24.13
N GLY A 95 -3.41 -1.25 -23.48
CA GLY A 95 -3.85 -1.17 -22.09
C GLY A 95 -5.22 -1.81 -21.87
N PHE A 96 -6.21 -1.49 -22.72
CA PHE A 96 -7.53 -2.11 -22.65
C PHE A 96 -7.49 -3.62 -22.89
N LEU A 97 -6.68 -4.10 -23.84
CA LEU A 97 -6.48 -5.54 -24.07
C LEU A 97 -5.91 -6.24 -22.84
N TYR A 98 -4.93 -5.65 -22.15
CA TYR A 98 -4.39 -6.21 -20.92
C TYR A 98 -5.45 -6.30 -19.83
N VAL A 99 -6.22 -5.23 -19.59
CA VAL A 99 -7.31 -5.24 -18.60
C VAL A 99 -8.36 -6.30 -18.97
N PHE A 100 -8.68 -6.44 -20.25
CA PHE A 100 -9.60 -7.46 -20.74
C PHE A 100 -9.10 -8.88 -20.48
N PHE A 101 -7.84 -9.21 -20.82
CA PHE A 101 -7.26 -10.52 -20.55
C PHE A 101 -7.15 -10.81 -19.06
N ILE A 102 -6.76 -9.81 -18.25
CA ILE A 102 -6.74 -9.93 -16.78
C ILE A 102 -8.16 -10.19 -16.27
N GLY A 103 -9.15 -9.46 -16.77
CA GLY A 103 -10.56 -9.63 -16.43
C GLY A 103 -11.08 -11.02 -16.79
N LEU A 104 -10.76 -11.54 -17.98
CA LEU A 104 -11.09 -12.90 -18.40
C LEU A 104 -10.42 -13.95 -17.51
N TRP A 105 -9.12 -13.79 -17.26
CA TRP A 105 -8.36 -14.68 -16.39
C TRP A 105 -8.95 -14.70 -14.98
N TYR A 106 -9.20 -13.54 -14.41
CA TYR A 106 -9.79 -13.41 -13.08
C TYR A 106 -11.23 -13.94 -13.02
N SER A 107 -12.01 -13.76 -14.08
CA SER A 107 -13.34 -14.34 -14.22
C SER A 107 -13.28 -15.87 -14.25
N ARG A 108 -12.22 -16.44 -14.82
CA ARG A 108 -12.00 -17.90 -14.87
C ARG A 108 -11.52 -18.49 -13.55
N PHE A 109 -10.73 -17.74 -12.79
CA PHE A 109 -10.21 -18.13 -11.47
C PHE A 109 -11.00 -17.50 -10.31
N LYS A 110 -12.25 -17.09 -10.55
CA LYS A 110 -13.08 -16.41 -9.56
C LYS A 110 -13.19 -17.26 -8.28
N PRO A 111 -12.82 -16.73 -7.10
CA PRO A 111 -13.09 -17.38 -5.83
C PRO A 111 -14.61 -17.59 -5.70
N LYS A 112 -15.07 -18.84 -5.55
CA LYS A 112 -16.48 -19.21 -5.39
C LYS A 112 -17.00 -18.90 -3.97
N ILE A 113 -16.59 -17.77 -3.38
CA ILE A 113 -16.97 -17.39 -2.02
C ILE A 113 -18.11 -16.36 -2.12
N PRO A 114 -19.24 -16.54 -1.42
CA PRO A 114 -20.38 -15.65 -1.51
C PRO A 114 -20.02 -14.23 -1.02
N ALA A 115 -20.52 -13.22 -1.74
CA ALA A 115 -20.21 -11.80 -1.57
C ALA A 115 -20.61 -11.18 -0.20
N GLY A 116 -21.18 -11.95 0.72
CA GLY A 116 -21.76 -11.45 1.97
C GLY A 116 -20.79 -11.41 3.16
N MET A 117 -19.82 -12.34 3.25
CA MET A 117 -18.90 -12.38 4.40
C MET A 117 -17.71 -13.31 4.14
N ASP A 118 -16.57 -12.75 3.75
CA ASP A 118 -15.33 -13.52 3.71
C ASP A 118 -14.85 -13.79 5.14
N ILE A 119 -15.12 -15.01 5.64
CA ILE A 119 -14.73 -15.50 6.97
C ILE A 119 -13.20 -15.43 7.17
N ARG A 120 -12.42 -15.52 6.07
CA ARG A 120 -10.96 -15.34 6.07
C ARG A 120 -10.52 -13.88 6.13
N LEU A 121 -11.32 -12.96 5.58
CA LEU A 121 -11.06 -11.52 5.59
C LEU A 121 -11.49 -10.87 6.93
N SER A 122 -12.40 -11.51 7.67
CA SER A 122 -12.80 -11.11 9.03
C SER A 122 -11.93 -11.70 10.13
N GLN A 123 -10.90 -12.51 9.80
CA GLN A 123 -10.06 -13.21 10.79
C GLN A 123 -10.87 -14.07 11.79
N ALA A 124 -12.12 -14.42 11.46
CA ALA A 124 -13.04 -15.10 12.39
C ALA A 124 -12.60 -16.53 12.76
N GLN A 125 -11.59 -17.09 12.08
CA GLN A 125 -11.10 -18.44 12.28
C GLN A 125 -9.80 -18.54 13.11
N MET A 126 -9.10 -17.42 13.33
CA MET A 126 -7.92 -17.32 14.20
C MET A 126 -8.15 -16.28 15.29
N VAL A 127 -9.31 -16.34 15.95
CA VAL A 127 -9.61 -15.43 17.05
C VAL A 127 -8.88 -15.92 18.30
N ASP A 128 -7.90 -15.14 18.74
CA ASP A 128 -7.32 -15.26 20.07
C ASP A 128 -8.44 -14.94 21.09
N PRO A 129 -8.73 -15.81 22.08
CA PRO A 129 -9.77 -15.55 23.10
C PRO A 129 -9.62 -14.17 23.76
N ASP A 130 -8.38 -13.67 23.87
CA ASP A 130 -8.05 -12.35 24.40
C ASP A 130 -8.56 -11.17 23.53
N GLU A 131 -8.66 -11.36 22.20
CA GLU A 131 -9.18 -10.34 21.27
C GLU A 131 -10.71 -10.29 21.26
N LEU A 132 -11.36 -11.44 21.47
CA LEU A 132 -12.81 -11.50 21.65
C LEU A 132 -13.21 -10.84 22.97
N ASP A 133 -12.44 -11.11 24.02
CA ASP A 133 -12.64 -10.55 25.36
C ASP A 133 -12.40 -9.03 25.43
N GLU A 134 -11.59 -8.46 24.53
CA GLU A 134 -11.44 -7.01 24.36
C GLU A 134 -12.65 -6.36 23.67
N GLU A 135 -13.31 -7.07 22.75
CA GLU A 135 -14.47 -6.55 22.01
C GLU A 135 -15.76 -6.54 22.83
N PHE A 136 -15.86 -7.46 23.81
CA PHE A 136 -16.98 -7.52 24.76
C PHE A 136 -16.74 -6.73 26.05
N ASP A 137 -15.56 -6.14 26.26
CA ASP A 137 -15.29 -5.33 27.44
C ASP A 137 -15.95 -3.96 27.34
N THR A 138 -16.62 -3.55 28.40
CA THR A 138 -17.30 -2.26 28.46
C THR A 138 -16.30 -1.13 28.75
N ILE A 139 -16.65 0.11 28.39
CA ILE A 139 -15.89 1.29 28.78
C ILE A 139 -16.62 1.94 29.95
N PRO A 140 -16.03 2.04 31.15
CA PRO A 140 -14.66 1.67 31.55
C PRO A 140 -14.45 0.17 31.75
N SER A 141 -13.22 -0.30 31.48
CA SER A 141 -12.83 -1.73 31.46
C SER A 141 -13.17 -2.45 32.76
N SER A 142 -13.80 -3.62 32.64
CA SER A 142 -14.11 -4.52 33.75
C SER A 142 -12.94 -5.46 34.10
N LYS A 143 -11.84 -5.39 33.36
CA LYS A 143 -10.72 -6.34 33.42
C LYS A 143 -9.66 -5.95 34.44
N PRO A 144 -8.94 -6.93 35.01
CA PRO A 144 -7.84 -6.65 35.93
C PRO A 144 -6.74 -5.81 35.25
N PRO A 145 -6.06 -4.93 36.01
CA PRO A 145 -5.13 -3.95 35.45
C PRO A 145 -3.93 -4.56 34.73
N GLU A 146 -3.57 -5.80 35.05
CA GLU A 146 -2.46 -6.53 34.41
C GLU A 146 -2.78 -6.90 32.95
N ILE A 147 -4.03 -7.30 32.66
CA ILE A 147 -4.48 -7.61 31.28
C ILE A 147 -4.53 -6.32 30.45
N ILE A 148 -4.98 -5.21 31.05
CA ILE A 148 -5.01 -3.90 30.40
C ILE A 148 -3.59 -3.45 30.01
N ARG A 149 -2.59 -3.67 30.88
CA ARG A 149 -1.18 -3.36 30.59
C ARG A 149 -0.64 -4.16 29.40
N ILE A 150 -0.91 -5.47 29.35
CA ILE A 150 -0.46 -6.33 28.23
C ILE A 150 -1.10 -5.88 26.91
N ARG A 151 -2.40 -5.54 26.89
CA ARG A 151 -3.10 -5.00 25.71
C ARG A 151 -2.51 -3.66 25.27
N TYR A 152 -2.24 -2.77 26.23
CA TYR A 152 -1.60 -1.48 25.97
C TYR A 152 -0.18 -1.62 25.39
N ASP A 153 0.65 -2.51 25.93
CA ASP A 153 2.01 -2.72 25.43
C ASP A 153 2.01 -3.30 24.01
N ARG A 154 1.09 -4.22 23.70
CA ARG A 154 0.88 -4.69 22.31
C ARG A 154 0.53 -3.53 21.37
N LEU A 155 -0.39 -2.65 21.76
CA LEU A 155 -0.73 -1.46 20.97
C LEU A 155 0.48 -0.53 20.79
N ARG A 156 1.25 -0.32 21.86
CA ARG A 156 2.45 0.53 21.85
C ARG A 156 3.53 0.00 20.89
N THR A 157 3.74 -1.32 20.83
CA THR A 157 4.70 -1.90 19.88
C THR A 157 4.26 -1.77 18.42
N LEU A 158 2.95 -1.90 18.14
CA LEU A 158 2.40 -1.66 16.81
C LEU A 158 2.51 -0.19 16.41
N ALA A 159 2.15 0.72 17.32
CA ALA A 159 2.29 2.15 17.14
C ALA A 159 3.75 2.55 16.87
N ALA A 160 4.71 1.96 17.59
CA ALA A 160 6.13 2.19 17.33
C ALA A 160 6.55 1.77 15.91
N ARG A 161 6.09 0.63 15.41
CA ARG A 161 6.35 0.20 14.02
C ARG A 161 5.73 1.14 13.00
N VAL A 162 4.48 1.56 13.21
CA VAL A 162 3.83 2.54 12.34
C VAL A 162 4.57 3.87 12.37
N GLN A 163 5.00 4.33 13.55
CA GLN A 163 5.79 5.55 13.71
C GLN A 163 7.13 5.47 12.99
N THR A 164 7.84 4.33 13.03
CA THR A 164 9.08 4.17 12.26
C THR A 164 8.84 4.28 10.76
N VAL A 165 7.80 3.62 10.24
CA VAL A 165 7.47 3.65 8.81
C VAL A 165 7.04 5.06 8.40
N LEU A 166 6.19 5.73 9.19
CA LEU A 166 5.75 7.09 8.93
C LEU A 166 6.92 8.08 8.99
N GLY A 167 7.86 7.87 9.90
CA GLY A 167 9.11 8.65 10.02
C GLY A 167 10.02 8.48 8.81
N ASP A 168 10.14 7.27 8.27
CA ASP A 168 10.89 7.02 7.02
C ASP A 168 10.24 7.74 5.82
N PHE A 169 8.91 7.71 5.72
CA PHE A 169 8.17 8.45 4.69
C PHE A 169 8.32 9.96 4.85
N ALA A 170 8.21 10.48 6.08
CA ALA A 170 8.39 11.90 6.37
C ALA A 170 9.80 12.36 6.01
N THR A 171 10.83 11.60 6.41
CA THR A 171 12.24 11.90 6.09
C THR A 171 12.48 11.92 4.57
N GLN A 172 11.89 10.99 3.82
CA GLN A 172 11.97 11.03 2.35
C GLN A 172 11.25 12.25 1.76
N GLY A 173 10.05 12.56 2.26
CA GLY A 173 9.28 13.73 1.85
C GLY A 173 10.01 15.05 2.14
N GLU A 174 10.59 15.20 3.32
CA GLU A 174 11.40 16.35 3.72
C GLU A 174 12.62 16.53 2.82
N ARG A 175 13.29 15.46 2.41
CA ARG A 175 14.42 15.54 1.47
C ARG A 175 13.98 16.02 0.08
N VAL A 176 12.80 15.59 -0.38
CA VAL A 176 12.21 16.11 -1.64
C VAL A 176 11.81 17.58 -1.47
N GLN A 177 11.19 17.93 -0.35
CA GLN A 177 10.80 19.30 -0.04
C GLN A 177 12.02 20.20 0.12
N ALA A 178 13.14 19.72 0.67
CA ALA A 178 14.39 20.46 0.77
C ALA A 178 14.98 20.80 -0.61
N LEU A 179 14.86 19.88 -1.58
CA LEU A 179 15.24 20.18 -2.98
C LEU A 179 14.34 21.24 -3.62
N VAL A 180 13.06 21.26 -3.28
CA VAL A 180 12.06 22.13 -3.92
C VAL A 180 11.83 23.44 -3.14
N SER A 181 12.23 23.54 -1.88
CA SER A 181 11.94 24.70 -1.00
C SER A 181 12.88 25.89 -1.18
N TRP A 182 13.74 25.86 -2.20
CA TRP A 182 14.65 26.95 -2.60
C TRP A 182 15.61 27.44 -1.50
N ARG A 183 15.65 26.78 -0.34
CA ARG A 183 16.31 27.24 0.89
C ARG A 183 17.83 27.06 0.85
N ASP A 184 18.31 26.05 0.12
CA ASP A 184 19.73 25.78 -0.10
C ASP A 184 20.17 26.26 -1.50
N PRO A 185 20.92 27.37 -1.62
CA PRO A 185 21.31 27.92 -2.93
C PRO A 185 22.19 26.98 -3.77
N ARG A 186 22.83 25.98 -3.15
CA ARG A 186 23.58 24.93 -3.85
C ARG A 186 22.64 23.88 -4.46
N ALA A 187 21.64 23.41 -3.72
CA ALA A 187 20.65 22.44 -4.18
C ALA A 187 19.75 23.04 -5.27
N THR A 188 19.31 24.29 -5.08
CA THR A 188 18.51 25.04 -6.05
C THR A 188 19.24 25.21 -7.39
N LYS A 189 20.52 25.59 -7.39
CA LYS A 189 21.31 25.69 -8.63
C LYS A 189 21.46 24.35 -9.35
N LEU A 190 21.63 23.26 -8.61
CA LEU A 190 21.72 21.91 -9.16
C LEU A 190 20.39 21.46 -9.76
N PHE A 191 19.28 21.71 -9.06
CA PHE A 191 17.93 21.42 -9.53
C PHE A 191 17.59 22.23 -10.79
N ILE A 192 17.83 23.55 -10.79
CA ILE A 192 17.62 24.41 -11.96
C ILE A 192 18.50 23.95 -13.12
N GLY A 193 19.78 23.63 -12.87
CA GLY A 193 20.69 23.12 -13.90
C GLY A 193 20.23 21.79 -14.50
N VAL A 194 19.73 20.86 -13.68
CA VAL A 194 19.15 19.58 -14.14
C VAL A 194 17.87 19.82 -14.92
N CYS A 195 16.96 20.69 -14.44
CA CYS A 195 15.75 21.05 -15.16
C CYS A 195 16.06 21.68 -16.52
N LEU A 196 17.02 22.62 -16.58
CA LEU A 196 17.45 23.26 -17.81
C LEU A 196 18.08 22.25 -18.78
N ALA A 197 18.92 21.33 -18.28
CA ALA A 197 19.47 20.24 -19.09
C ALA A 197 18.37 19.32 -19.63
N ILE A 198 17.39 18.93 -18.81
CA ILE A 198 16.24 18.12 -19.23
C ILE A 198 15.44 18.86 -20.32
N THR A 199 15.18 20.16 -20.14
CA THR A 199 14.48 20.98 -21.14
C THR A 199 15.24 21.04 -22.46
N ILE A 200 16.57 21.27 -22.43
CA ILE A 200 17.40 21.27 -23.65
C ILE A 200 17.35 19.90 -24.32
N VAL A 201 17.48 18.81 -23.56
CA VAL A 201 17.42 17.44 -24.10
C VAL A 201 16.06 17.17 -24.74
N LEU A 202 14.96 17.51 -24.07
CA LEU A 202 13.60 17.32 -24.61
C LEU A 202 13.30 18.22 -25.81
N PHE A 203 13.97 19.37 -25.93
CA PHE A 203 13.82 20.29 -27.05
C PHE A 203 14.62 19.84 -28.27
N VAL A 204 15.85 19.36 -28.08
CA VAL A 204 16.76 18.97 -29.17
C VAL A 204 16.50 17.54 -29.63
N VAL A 205 16.14 16.64 -28.71
CA VAL A 205 15.94 15.22 -29.00
C VAL A 205 14.45 14.93 -29.17
N PRO A 206 14.00 14.31 -30.28
CA PRO A 206 12.61 13.90 -30.44
C PRO A 206 12.14 13.08 -29.23
N SER A 207 10.96 13.37 -28.71
CA SER A 207 10.40 12.72 -27.51
C SER A 207 10.45 11.18 -27.57
N LYS A 208 10.29 10.61 -28.78
CA LYS A 208 10.45 9.18 -29.04
C LYS A 208 11.85 8.66 -28.70
N MET A 209 12.90 9.36 -29.14
CA MET A 209 14.29 8.98 -28.89
C MET A 209 14.64 9.10 -27.40
N VAL A 210 14.11 10.11 -26.71
CA VAL A 210 14.28 10.25 -25.25
C VAL A 210 13.59 9.10 -24.51
N ALA A 211 12.37 8.74 -24.90
CA ALA A 211 11.66 7.60 -24.34
C ALA A 211 12.46 6.30 -24.55
N VAL A 212 12.90 6.00 -25.77
CA VAL A 212 13.75 4.84 -26.06
C VAL A 212 14.97 4.82 -25.15
N ALA A 213 15.74 5.90 -25.10
CA ALA A 213 16.95 5.99 -24.29
C ALA A 213 16.67 5.74 -22.79
N LEU A 214 15.60 6.33 -22.25
CA LEU A 214 15.18 6.11 -20.87
C LEU A 214 14.77 4.66 -20.59
N GLY A 215 13.99 4.05 -21.49
CA GLY A 215 13.56 2.66 -21.37
C GLY A 215 14.73 1.68 -21.38
N PHE A 216 15.64 1.81 -22.36
CA PHE A 216 16.85 0.99 -22.43
C PHE A 216 17.81 1.24 -21.27
N TYR A 217 17.90 2.48 -20.77
CA TYR A 217 18.69 2.78 -19.58
C TYR A 217 18.10 2.13 -18.33
N PHE A 218 16.77 2.15 -18.16
CA PHE A 218 16.10 1.57 -17.00
C PHE A 218 16.13 0.04 -16.98
N LEU A 219 15.98 -0.58 -18.16
CA LEU A 219 15.96 -2.03 -18.40
C LEU A 219 17.33 -2.61 -18.80
N ARG A 220 18.38 -1.78 -18.79
CA ARG A 220 19.77 -2.13 -19.10
C ARG A 220 20.18 -3.48 -18.50
N HIS A 221 20.86 -4.29 -19.31
CA HIS A 221 21.41 -5.58 -18.88
C HIS A 221 22.28 -5.43 -17.62
N PRO A 222 22.14 -6.31 -16.61
CA PRO A 222 22.82 -6.20 -15.31
C PRO A 222 24.35 -6.15 -15.42
N MET A 223 24.93 -6.75 -16.47
CA MET A 223 26.37 -6.67 -16.78
C MET A 223 26.90 -5.23 -16.91
N PHE A 224 26.07 -4.28 -17.37
CA PHE A 224 26.47 -2.87 -17.52
C PHE A 224 26.10 -2.00 -16.32
N ARG A 225 25.71 -2.62 -15.20
CA ARG A 225 25.22 -1.92 -14.02
C ARG A 225 26.30 -1.97 -12.94
N ASN A 226 26.93 -0.83 -12.68
CA ASN A 226 27.84 -0.70 -11.55
C ASN A 226 27.03 -0.86 -10.24
N PRO A 227 27.52 -1.65 -9.26
CA PRO A 227 26.85 -1.86 -7.99
C PRO A 227 26.85 -0.63 -7.07
N MET A 228 27.57 0.44 -7.45
CA MET A 228 27.61 1.69 -6.70
C MET A 228 26.34 2.51 -6.93
N PRO A 229 25.71 3.06 -5.86
CA PRO A 229 24.57 3.95 -6.01
C PRO A 229 24.96 5.17 -6.87
N PRO A 230 24.10 5.60 -7.80
CA PRO A 230 24.41 6.74 -8.67
C PRO A 230 24.70 7.99 -7.84
N ALA A 231 25.60 8.84 -8.33
CA ALA A 231 26.06 10.02 -7.62
C ALA A 231 24.91 10.93 -7.15
N SER A 232 23.80 10.99 -7.90
CA SER A 232 22.58 11.70 -7.53
C SER A 232 21.87 11.12 -6.30
N LEU A 233 21.83 9.78 -6.13
CA LEU A 233 21.28 9.14 -4.94
C LEU A 233 22.19 9.32 -3.72
N ASN A 234 23.51 9.34 -3.91
CA ASN A 234 24.45 9.68 -2.84
C ASN A 234 24.31 11.13 -2.38
N LEU A 235 24.08 12.07 -3.31
CA LEU A 235 23.79 13.46 -2.98
C LEU A 235 22.45 13.58 -2.24
N PHE A 236 21.41 12.88 -2.69
CA PHE A 236 20.09 12.87 -2.04
C PHE A 236 20.14 12.32 -0.61
N ARG A 237 20.92 11.26 -0.37
CA ARG A 237 21.15 10.72 0.98
C ARG A 237 21.93 11.67 1.90
N ARG A 238 22.68 12.62 1.33
CA ARG A 238 23.48 13.61 2.08
C ARG A 238 22.74 14.92 2.31
N LEU A 239 21.52 15.09 1.80
CA LEU A 239 20.70 16.24 2.11
C LEU A 239 20.23 16.16 3.57
N PRO A 240 20.31 17.26 4.33
CA PRO A 240 19.89 17.28 5.73
C PRO A 240 18.39 16.98 5.82
N SER A 241 18.03 15.98 6.65
CA SER A 241 16.65 15.72 7.07
C SER A 241 16.35 16.50 8.35
N LEU A 242 15.12 17.00 8.54
CA LEU A 242 14.77 17.74 9.76
C LEU A 242 14.78 16.84 11.00
N SER A 243 14.71 15.52 10.81
CA SER A 243 14.97 14.51 11.84
C SER A 243 16.32 14.69 12.56
N ASP A 244 17.35 15.18 11.86
CA ASP A 244 18.68 15.46 12.46
C ASP A 244 18.68 16.73 13.35
N ARG A 245 17.60 17.51 13.36
CA ARG A 245 17.42 18.69 14.24
C ARG A 245 16.48 18.42 15.43
N LEU A 246 15.89 17.22 15.51
CA LEU A 246 15.01 16.81 16.61
C LEU A 246 15.73 15.95 17.67
N MET A 247 17.02 15.68 17.49
CA MET A 247 17.95 15.26 18.56
C MET A 247 18.65 16.48 19.15
#